data_AF-A0A973AY37-F1
#
_entry.id   AF-A0A973AY37-F1
#
_cell.length_a   1.000
_cell.length_b   1.000
_cell.length_c   1.000
_cell.angle_alpha   90.00
_cell.angle_beta   90.00
_cell.angle_gamma   90.00
#
_symmetry.space_group_name_H-M   'P 1'
#
loop_
_entity.id
_entity.type
_entity.pdbx_description
1 polymer ?
#
loop_
_entity_poly.entity_id
_entity_poly.type
_entity_poly.pdbx_seq_one_letter_code
_entity_poly.pdbx_strand_id
1 'polypeptide(L)'
;ADQIIRGSLVLPHGIGKSKRVVVFARGNLAEDAKTAGAEVVGAEDLAKRIKEGWTDFDVCIAAPDMMGLVGPLGKVLGPRGLMPSPRAGTVTADIRKTVSEYKAGKVEFRNDPTGIVHAVVGKASFDSAQLIDNIKAFVDHIQAMQPSSVRGQFVRSISISATMTPGILVAA
;
A
#
# COMPACT_ATOMS: atom_id res chain seq x y z
N ALA A 1 0.77 -20.16 -9.61
CA ALA A 1 -0.54 -19.46 -9.57
C ALA A 1 -0.38 -18.22 -10.43
N ASP A 2 -0.52 -18.41 -11.74
CA ASP A 2 0.21 -17.59 -12.72
C ASP A 2 -0.62 -16.43 -13.27
N GLN A 3 -1.82 -16.23 -12.69
CA GLN A 3 -2.78 -15.19 -13.04
C GLN A 3 -3.10 -14.27 -11.84
N ILE A 4 -2.32 -14.37 -10.76
CA ILE A 4 -2.51 -13.50 -9.59
C ILE A 4 -1.97 -12.11 -9.92
N ILE A 5 -2.88 -11.13 -10.04
CA ILE A 5 -2.52 -9.72 -10.18
C ILE A 5 -2.34 -9.15 -8.78
N ARG A 6 -1.10 -8.72 -8.50
CA ARG A 6 -0.75 -7.98 -7.30
C ARG A 6 0.21 -6.88 -7.70
N GLY A 7 -0.06 -5.68 -7.22
CA GLY A 7 0.78 -4.53 -7.52
C GLY A 7 0.61 -3.43 -6.49
N SER A 8 1.42 -2.41 -6.65
CA SER A 8 1.31 -1.17 -5.92
C SER A 8 1.42 -0.01 -6.89
N LEU A 9 0.57 0.99 -6.75
CA LEU A 9 0.62 2.20 -7.56
C LEU A 9 0.62 3.43 -6.65
N VAL A 10 1.45 4.41 -7.00
CA VAL A 10 1.36 5.75 -6.40
C VAL A 10 0.37 6.55 -7.23
N LEU A 11 -0.74 6.97 -6.60
CA LEU A 11 -1.73 7.80 -7.27
C LEU A 11 -1.19 9.24 -7.41
N PRO A 12 -1.42 9.91 -8.55
CA PRO A 12 -0.90 11.25 -8.81
C PRO A 12 -1.44 12.30 -7.82
N HIS A 13 -2.70 12.18 -7.40
CA HIS A 13 -3.33 13.10 -6.44
C HIS A 13 -3.48 12.51 -5.04
N GLY A 14 -2.98 11.29 -4.82
CA GLY A 14 -3.11 10.56 -3.55
C GLY A 14 -4.54 10.14 -3.18
N ILE A 15 -4.72 9.64 -1.95
CA ILE A 15 -5.99 9.06 -1.45
C ILE A 15 -6.72 10.02 -0.48
N GLY A 16 -6.13 11.18 -0.17
CA GLY A 16 -6.73 12.15 0.77
C GLY A 16 -6.76 11.69 2.23
N LYS A 17 -5.99 10.65 2.58
CA LYS A 17 -5.74 10.23 3.96
C LYS A 17 -4.22 10.11 4.14
N SER A 18 -3.67 10.90 5.07
CA SER A 18 -2.28 10.71 5.51
C SER A 18 -2.19 9.36 6.23
N LYS A 19 -1.40 8.43 5.70
CA LYS A 19 -1.11 7.16 6.37
C LYS A 19 -0.05 7.40 7.43
N ARG A 20 -0.25 6.81 8.60
CA ARG A 20 0.70 6.78 9.70
C ARG A 20 1.75 5.72 9.43
N VAL A 21 2.97 6.16 9.10
CA VAL A 21 4.07 5.30 8.65
C VAL A 21 5.08 5.12 9.77
N VAL A 22 5.30 3.86 10.15
CA VAL A 22 6.32 3.44 11.12
C VAL A 22 7.44 2.74 10.39
N VAL A 23 8.68 3.04 10.78
CA VAL A 23 9.87 2.50 10.12
C VAL A 23 10.76 1.77 11.12
N PHE A 24 11.12 0.53 10.78
CA PHE A 24 12.16 -0.24 11.44
C PHE A 24 13.50 -0.05 10.73
N ALA A 25 14.37 0.78 11.32
CA ALA A 25 15.68 1.08 10.78
C ALA A 25 16.69 1.39 11.90
N ARG A 26 17.99 1.27 11.59
CA ARG A 26 19.11 1.62 12.48
C ARG A 26 20.07 2.56 11.76
N GLY A 27 20.83 3.35 12.53
CA GLY A 27 21.88 4.24 12.00
C GLY A 27 21.35 5.26 10.99
N ASN A 28 22.10 5.44 9.90
CA ASN A 28 21.81 6.45 8.85
C ASN A 28 20.42 6.30 8.23
N LEU A 29 19.95 5.06 8.06
CA LEU A 29 18.61 4.77 7.53
C LEU A 29 17.48 5.29 8.44
N ALA A 30 17.74 5.40 9.75
CA ALA A 30 16.78 5.98 10.69
C ALA A 30 16.68 7.50 10.56
N GLU A 31 17.78 8.18 10.25
CA GLU A 31 17.77 9.63 9.96
C GLU A 31 17.07 9.92 8.63
N ASP A 32 17.30 9.08 7.62
CA ASP A 32 16.59 9.14 6.34
C ASP A 32 15.08 8.94 6.48
N ALA A 33 14.66 8.04 7.37
CA ALA A 33 13.25 7.84 7.68
C ALA A 33 12.62 9.06 8.36
N LYS A 34 13.32 9.67 9.33
CA LYS A 34 12.85 10.87 10.04
C LYS A 34 12.74 12.07 9.10
N THR A 35 13.71 12.27 8.22
CA THR A 35 13.69 13.36 7.22
C THR A 35 12.60 13.16 6.16
N ALA A 36 12.28 11.92 5.80
CA ALA A 36 11.12 11.59 4.96
C ALA A 36 9.76 11.77 5.67
N GLY A 37 9.78 12.08 6.97
CA GLY A 37 8.61 12.33 7.79
C GLY A 37 7.94 11.08 8.36
N ALA A 38 8.66 9.96 8.51
CA ALA A 38 8.14 8.84 9.27
C ALA A 38 7.71 9.29 10.69
N GLU A 39 6.57 8.79 11.16
CA GLU A 39 5.97 9.24 12.41
C GLU A 39 6.73 8.72 13.62
N VAL A 40 7.12 7.44 13.54
CA VAL A 40 7.97 6.79 14.53
C VAL A 40 9.00 5.95 13.80
N VAL A 41 10.26 6.12 14.20
CA VAL A 41 11.40 5.37 13.69
C VAL A 41 12.08 4.71 14.88
N GLY A 42 12.32 3.40 14.80
CA GLY A 42 12.96 2.70 15.90
C GLY A 42 13.37 1.27 15.57
N ALA A 43 14.05 0.66 16.53
CA ALA A 43 14.55 -0.71 16.42
C ALA A 43 13.91 -1.59 17.51
N GLU A 44 14.66 -1.89 18.57
CA GLU A 44 14.22 -2.82 19.62
C GLU A 44 13.15 -2.22 20.53
N ASP A 45 13.24 -0.92 20.84
CA ASP A 45 12.26 -0.25 21.71
C ASP A 45 10.88 -0.18 21.05
N LEU A 46 10.86 0.04 19.74
CA LEU A 46 9.63 0.04 18.95
C LEU A 46 9.04 -1.37 18.87
N ALA A 47 9.88 -2.40 18.73
CA ALA A 47 9.44 -3.79 18.76
C ALA A 47 8.83 -4.17 20.12
N LYS A 48 9.42 -3.72 21.25
CA LYS A 48 8.85 -3.93 22.59
C LYS A 48 7.49 -3.26 22.73
N ARG A 49 7.39 -1.99 22.34
CA ARG A 49 6.14 -1.22 22.40
C ARG A 49 5.01 -1.85 21.56
N ILE A 50 5.33 -2.43 20.40
CA ILE A 50 4.36 -3.18 19.59
C ILE A 50 3.95 -4.50 20.26
N LYS A 51 4.88 -5.21 20.92
CA LYS A 51 4.54 -6.41 21.72
C LYS A 51 3.61 -6.08 22.89
N GLU A 52 3.77 -4.90 23.49
CA GLU A 52 2.89 -4.38 24.55
C GLU A 52 1.51 -3.94 24.04
N GLY A 53 1.26 -4.00 22.73
CA GLY A 53 -0.06 -3.78 22.12
C GLY A 53 -0.21 -2.45 21.37
N TRP A 54 0.85 -1.64 21.29
CA TRP A 54 0.80 -0.39 20.53
C TRP A 54 0.75 -0.67 19.03
N THR A 55 -0.34 -0.25 18.38
CA THR A 55 -0.65 -0.57 16.98
C THR A 55 -1.34 0.59 16.26
N ASP A 56 -1.00 1.81 16.67
CA ASP A 56 -1.65 3.02 16.18
C ASP A 56 -0.97 3.58 14.92
N PHE A 57 -0.79 2.72 13.92
CA PHE A 57 -0.16 3.05 12.63
C PHE A 57 -0.80 2.27 11.49
N ASP A 58 -0.70 2.80 10.26
CA ASP A 58 -1.34 2.23 9.07
C ASP A 58 -0.36 1.43 8.19
N VAL A 59 0.93 1.77 8.20
CA VAL A 59 1.95 1.14 7.35
C VAL A 59 3.23 0.91 8.14
N CYS A 60 3.81 -0.28 7.99
CA CYS A 60 5.09 -0.65 8.56
C CYS A 60 6.12 -0.88 7.43
N ILE A 61 7.22 -0.15 7.47
CA ILE A 61 8.34 -0.30 6.53
C ILE A 61 9.53 -0.82 7.34
N ALA A 62 10.28 -1.77 6.79
CA ALA A 62 11.45 -2.32 7.47
C ALA A 62 12.65 -2.38 6.55
N ALA A 63 13.83 -2.08 7.10
CA ALA A 63 15.07 -2.39 6.45
C ALA A 63 15.34 -3.92 6.49
N PRO A 64 16.02 -4.51 5.48
CA PRO A 64 16.23 -5.97 5.40
C PRO A 64 16.97 -6.56 6.62
N ASP A 65 17.89 -5.80 7.20
CA ASP A 65 18.66 -6.14 8.41
C ASP A 65 17.79 -6.24 9.67
N MET A 66 16.63 -5.56 9.68
CA MET A 66 15.72 -5.48 10.82
C MET A 66 14.63 -6.55 10.82
N MET A 67 14.53 -7.36 9.76
CA MET A 67 13.50 -8.40 9.63
C MET A 67 13.57 -9.47 10.74
N GLY A 68 14.75 -9.73 11.31
CA GLY A 68 14.92 -10.65 12.44
C GLY A 68 14.17 -10.20 13.70
N LEU A 69 14.03 -8.88 13.91
CA LEU A 69 13.28 -8.31 15.04
C LEU A 69 11.78 -8.24 14.78
N VAL A 70 11.38 -8.10 13.51
CA VAL A 70 9.98 -8.00 13.09
C VAL A 70 9.32 -9.38 12.99
N GLY A 71 10.07 -10.45 12.69
CA GLY A 71 9.55 -11.82 12.58
C GLY A 71 8.70 -12.28 13.78
N PRO A 72 9.17 -12.13 15.03
CA PRO A 72 8.38 -12.47 16.22
C PRO A 72 7.10 -11.63 16.41
N LEU A 73 7.03 -10.43 15.82
CA LEU A 73 5.86 -9.56 15.86
C LEU A 73 4.74 -10.02 14.93
N GLY A 74 4.98 -11.03 14.10
CA GLY A 74 4.01 -11.57 13.15
C GLY A 74 2.68 -12.00 13.79
N LYS A 75 2.67 -12.41 15.07
CA LYS A 75 1.42 -12.72 15.80
C LYS A 75 0.50 -11.51 15.97
N VAL A 76 1.06 -10.31 16.10
CA VAL A 76 0.32 -9.06 16.29
C VAL A 76 0.08 -8.36 14.95
N LEU A 77 1.12 -8.28 14.11
CA LEU A 77 1.08 -7.55 12.83
C LEU A 77 0.41 -8.35 11.70
N GLY A 78 0.49 -9.69 11.75
CA GLY A 78 -0.05 -10.60 10.73
C GLY A 78 -1.57 -10.48 10.54
N PRO A 79 -2.42 -10.67 11.57
CA PRO A 79 -3.87 -10.61 11.41
C PRO A 79 -4.38 -9.22 10.99
N ARG A 80 -3.58 -8.17 11.20
CA ARG A 80 -3.91 -6.79 10.81
C ARG A 80 -3.35 -6.39 9.44
N GLY A 81 -2.59 -7.26 8.77
CA GLY A 81 -1.97 -6.93 7.48
C GLY A 81 -0.89 -5.86 7.55
N LEU A 82 -0.37 -5.55 8.73
CA LEU A 82 0.67 -4.53 8.96
C LEU A 82 2.09 -5.11 8.88
N MET A 83 2.22 -6.40 8.52
CA MET A 83 3.50 -7.08 8.47
C MET A 83 4.28 -6.65 7.22
N PRO A 84 5.52 -6.13 7.35
CA PRO A 84 6.34 -5.82 6.20
C PRO A 84 6.60 -7.07 5.35
N SER A 85 6.44 -6.95 4.03
CA SER A 85 6.75 -8.03 3.11
C SER A 85 7.59 -7.53 1.92
N PRO A 86 8.62 -8.28 1.50
CA PRO A 86 9.36 -7.95 0.27
C PRO A 86 8.45 -7.90 -0.95
N ARG A 87 7.37 -8.70 -0.95
CA ARG A 87 6.38 -8.74 -2.03
C ARG A 87 5.51 -7.48 -2.13
N ALA A 88 5.31 -6.78 -1.02
CA ALA A 88 4.64 -5.47 -1.01
C ALA A 88 5.60 -4.32 -1.31
N GLY A 89 6.91 -4.57 -1.35
CA GLY A 89 7.92 -3.52 -1.50
C GLY A 89 8.07 -2.66 -0.24
N THR A 90 7.59 -3.12 0.92
CA THR A 90 7.76 -2.47 2.23
C THR A 90 9.05 -2.87 2.93
N VAL A 91 9.83 -3.78 2.32
CA VAL A 91 11.17 -4.18 2.78
C VAL A 91 12.18 -3.67 1.77
N THR A 92 12.77 -2.52 2.03
CA THR A 92 13.66 -1.81 1.09
C THR A 92 14.83 -1.18 1.82
N ALA A 93 15.96 -1.07 1.11
CA ALA A 93 17.09 -0.25 1.56
C ALA A 93 16.80 1.25 1.36
N ASP A 94 16.01 1.60 0.35
CA ASP A 94 15.65 2.99 -0.02
C ASP A 94 14.49 3.55 0.82
N ILE A 95 14.68 3.63 2.14
CA ILE A 95 13.60 4.01 3.08
C ILE A 95 13.01 5.39 2.77
N ARG A 96 13.86 6.39 2.44
CA ARG A 96 13.41 7.76 2.18
C ARG A 96 12.36 7.82 1.06
N LYS A 97 12.62 7.11 -0.05
CA LYS A 97 11.70 7.05 -1.19
C LYS A 97 10.43 6.32 -0.80
N THR A 98 10.56 5.14 -0.20
CA THR A 98 9.42 4.30 0.17
C THR A 98 8.49 5.03 1.15
N VAL A 99 9.02 5.70 2.19
CA VAL A 99 8.21 6.50 3.13
C VAL A 99 7.45 7.61 2.40
N SER A 100 8.12 8.32 1.49
CA SER A 100 7.52 9.40 0.71
C SER A 100 6.38 8.90 -0.19
N GLU A 101 6.57 7.75 -0.84
CA GLU A 101 5.53 7.13 -1.67
C GLU A 101 4.31 6.68 -0.86
N TYR A 102 4.51 6.06 0.31
CA TYR A 102 3.40 5.65 1.17
C TYR A 102 2.64 6.85 1.74
N LYS A 103 3.33 7.95 2.02
CA LYS A 103 2.70 9.22 2.39
C LYS A 103 1.95 9.87 1.24
N ALA A 104 2.48 9.79 0.02
CA ALA A 104 1.82 10.28 -1.19
C ALA A 104 0.56 9.47 -1.55
N GLY A 105 0.28 8.37 -0.85
CA GLY A 105 -0.92 7.57 -1.06
C GLY A 105 -0.70 6.40 -1.99
N LYS A 106 0.44 5.70 -1.86
CA LYS A 106 0.63 4.39 -2.48
C LYS A 106 -0.51 3.43 -2.09
N VAL A 107 -1.19 2.91 -3.11
CA VAL A 107 -2.26 1.92 -3.00
C VAL A 107 -1.68 0.56 -3.35
N GLU A 108 -1.79 -0.38 -2.43
CA GLU A 108 -1.54 -1.79 -2.69
C GLU A 108 -2.85 -2.46 -3.07
N PHE A 109 -2.80 -3.29 -4.09
CA PHE A 109 -3.96 -4.05 -4.53
C PHE A 109 -3.59 -5.48 -4.83
N ARG A 110 -4.57 -6.35 -4.59
CA ARG A 110 -4.50 -7.79 -4.82
C ARG A 110 -5.84 -8.21 -5.38
N ASN A 111 -5.81 -9.16 -6.31
CA ASN A 111 -7.04 -9.82 -6.73
C ASN A 111 -7.61 -10.72 -5.62
N ASP A 112 -8.92 -10.75 -5.55
CA ASP A 112 -9.69 -11.69 -4.75
C ASP A 112 -9.74 -13.07 -5.42
N PRO A 113 -10.19 -14.13 -4.71
CA PRO A 113 -10.36 -15.46 -5.30
C PRO A 113 -11.30 -15.47 -6.52
N THR A 114 -12.19 -14.49 -6.62
CA THR A 114 -13.10 -14.26 -7.76
C THR A 114 -12.44 -13.54 -8.94
N GLY A 115 -11.18 -13.09 -8.79
CA GLY A 115 -10.45 -12.36 -9.83
C GLY A 115 -10.76 -10.87 -9.90
N ILE A 116 -11.51 -10.32 -8.94
CA ILE A 116 -11.83 -8.89 -8.87
C ILE A 116 -10.70 -8.15 -8.12
N VAL A 117 -10.35 -6.95 -8.59
CA VAL A 117 -9.38 -6.07 -7.93
C VAL A 117 -10.12 -4.90 -7.32
N HIS A 118 -9.90 -4.67 -6.03
CA HIS A 118 -10.45 -3.53 -5.30
C HIS A 118 -9.33 -2.55 -4.94
N ALA A 119 -9.55 -1.26 -5.22
CA ALA A 119 -8.63 -0.20 -4.86
C ALA A 119 -9.37 1.09 -4.54
N VAL A 120 -8.83 1.84 -3.58
CA VAL A 120 -9.36 3.17 -3.20
C VAL A 120 -8.63 4.23 -4.00
N VAL A 121 -9.35 4.96 -4.85
CA VAL A 121 -8.78 5.98 -5.77
C VAL A 121 -8.88 7.41 -5.26
N GLY A 122 -9.57 7.65 -4.13
CA GLY A 122 -9.70 9.00 -3.56
C GLY A 122 -10.86 9.12 -2.57
N LYS A 123 -11.15 10.37 -2.18
CA LYS A 123 -12.32 10.74 -1.37
C LYS A 123 -13.29 11.57 -2.20
N ALA A 124 -14.56 11.58 -1.80
CA ALA A 124 -15.59 12.42 -2.42
C ALA A 124 -15.30 13.94 -2.29
N SER A 125 -14.41 14.34 -1.40
CA SER A 125 -13.97 15.73 -1.23
C SER A 125 -12.97 16.20 -2.29
N PHE A 126 -12.50 15.31 -3.17
CA PHE A 126 -11.57 15.65 -4.25
C PHE A 126 -12.33 16.25 -5.42
N ASP A 127 -11.63 17.03 -6.24
CA ASP A 127 -12.22 17.52 -7.47
C ASP A 127 -12.44 16.37 -8.47
N SER A 128 -13.48 16.53 -9.29
CA SER A 128 -13.86 15.59 -10.35
C SER A 128 -12.69 15.26 -11.28
N ALA A 129 -11.90 16.25 -11.69
CA ALA A 129 -10.73 16.05 -12.55
C ALA A 129 -9.65 15.19 -11.88
N GLN A 130 -9.38 15.43 -10.59
CA GLN A 130 -8.39 14.67 -9.82
C GLN A 130 -8.79 13.20 -9.67
N LEU A 131 -10.09 12.94 -9.46
CA LEU A 131 -10.62 11.57 -9.38
C LEU A 131 -10.47 10.85 -10.73
N ILE A 132 -10.77 11.53 -11.84
CA ILE A 132 -10.62 10.95 -13.18
C ILE A 132 -9.16 10.58 -13.46
N ASP A 133 -8.21 11.46 -13.12
CA ASP A 133 -6.78 11.19 -13.31
C ASP A 133 -6.30 10.00 -12.47
N ASN A 134 -6.73 9.92 -11.21
CA ASN A 134 -6.40 8.79 -10.34
C ASN A 134 -6.97 7.46 -10.88
N ILE A 135 -8.22 7.48 -11.38
CA ILE A 135 -8.87 6.30 -11.96
C ILE A 135 -8.13 5.86 -13.23
N LYS A 136 -7.83 6.79 -14.14
CA LYS A 136 -7.09 6.51 -15.37
C LYS A 136 -5.72 5.90 -15.08
N ALA A 137 -4.95 6.53 -14.19
CA ALA A 137 -3.63 6.02 -13.78
C ALA A 137 -3.73 4.58 -13.23
N PHE A 138 -4.78 4.28 -12.47
CA PHE A 138 -5.01 2.94 -11.93
C PHE A 138 -5.38 1.92 -13.00
N VAL A 139 -6.29 2.27 -13.92
CA VAL A 139 -6.71 1.40 -15.02
C VAL A 139 -5.55 1.12 -15.98
N ASP A 140 -4.79 2.15 -16.36
CA ASP A 140 -3.63 2.02 -17.24
C ASP A 140 -2.57 1.11 -16.62
N HIS A 141 -2.33 1.25 -15.31
CA HIS A 141 -1.39 0.40 -14.58
C HIS A 141 -1.87 -1.06 -14.49
N ILE A 142 -3.17 -1.29 -14.34
CA ILE A 142 -3.75 -2.65 -14.39
C ILE A 142 -3.55 -3.26 -15.78
N GLN A 143 -3.87 -2.53 -16.84
CA GLN A 143 -3.71 -3.01 -18.22
C GLN A 143 -2.25 -3.34 -18.53
N ALA A 144 -1.29 -2.53 -18.06
CA ALA A 144 0.14 -2.81 -18.20
C ALA A 144 0.60 -4.09 -17.47
N MET A 145 -0.11 -4.50 -16.41
CA MET A 145 0.16 -5.73 -15.66
C MET A 145 -0.60 -6.96 -16.18
N GLN A 146 -1.19 -6.87 -17.38
CA GLN A 146 -1.85 -8.01 -17.99
C GLN A 146 -0.87 -9.19 -18.14
N PRO A 147 -1.16 -10.36 -17.54
CA PRO A 147 -0.35 -11.55 -17.74
C PRO A 147 -0.43 -12.03 -19.19
N SER A 148 0.70 -12.46 -19.76
CA SER A 148 0.79 -13.00 -21.12
C SER A 148 -0.03 -14.29 -21.32
N SER A 149 -0.46 -14.93 -20.24
CA SER A 149 -1.31 -16.12 -20.24
C SER A 149 -2.80 -15.82 -20.46
N VAL A 150 -3.22 -14.55 -20.37
CA VAL A 150 -4.62 -14.17 -20.55
C VAL A 150 -4.95 -14.04 -22.04
N ARG A 151 -5.95 -14.81 -22.50
CA ARG A 151 -6.54 -14.69 -23.84
C ARG A 151 -7.94 -14.10 -23.73
N GLY A 152 -8.21 -13.05 -24.51
CA GLY A 152 -9.51 -12.35 -24.52
C GLY A 152 -9.49 -10.99 -23.80
N GLN A 153 -10.67 -10.44 -23.51
CA GLN A 153 -10.80 -9.17 -22.79
C GLN A 153 -10.33 -9.29 -21.34
N PHE A 154 -9.33 -8.49 -20.99
CA PHE A 154 -8.74 -8.47 -19.65
C PHE A 154 -9.63 -7.75 -18.62
N VAL A 155 -10.19 -6.60 -19.01
CA VAL A 155 -11.16 -5.85 -18.20
C VAL A 155 -12.56 -6.14 -18.73
N ARG A 156 -13.42 -6.71 -17.89
CA ARG A 156 -14.81 -7.04 -18.25
C ARG A 156 -15.80 -5.94 -17.89
N SER A 157 -15.62 -5.34 -16.72
CA SER A 157 -16.47 -4.27 -16.21
C SER A 157 -15.69 -3.44 -15.20
N ILE A 158 -16.05 -2.17 -15.10
CA ILE A 158 -15.53 -1.24 -14.10
C ILE A 158 -16.74 -0.73 -13.32
N SER A 159 -16.72 -0.90 -12.00
CA SER A 159 -17.74 -0.34 -11.11
C SER A 159 -17.08 0.63 -10.14
N ILE A 160 -17.73 1.77 -9.95
CA ILE A 160 -17.32 2.79 -8.99
C ILE A 160 -18.40 2.88 -7.92
N SER A 161 -18.00 2.76 -6.66
CA SER A 161 -18.87 2.99 -5.51
C SER A 161 -18.14 3.80 -4.45
N ALA A 162 -18.88 4.64 -3.73
CA ALA A 162 -18.46 5.15 -2.44
C ALA A 162 -18.92 4.19 -1.32
N THR A 163 -18.44 4.42 -0.10
CA THR A 163 -18.56 3.50 1.05
C THR A 163 -19.99 3.10 1.40
N MET A 164 -20.96 4.01 1.22
CA MET A 164 -22.36 3.83 1.60
C MET A 164 -23.32 4.20 0.44
N THR A 165 -22.97 3.79 -0.78
CA THR A 165 -23.74 4.13 -2.00
C THR A 165 -23.82 2.95 -2.96
N PRO A 166 -24.87 2.87 -3.80
CA PRO A 166 -24.94 1.89 -4.87
C PRO A 166 -23.76 2.06 -5.83
N GLY A 167 -23.27 0.95 -6.38
CA GLY A 167 -22.21 0.96 -7.39
C GLY A 167 -22.76 1.38 -8.75
N ILE A 168 -22.04 2.27 -9.42
CA ILE A 168 -22.33 2.71 -10.78
C ILE A 168 -21.37 1.98 -11.72
N LEU A 169 -21.92 1.33 -12.74
CA LEU A 169 -21.13 0.73 -13.81
C LEU A 169 -20.66 1.83 -14.75
N VAL A 170 -19.36 1.91 -14.96
CA VAL A 170 -18.75 2.80 -15.94
C VAL A 170 -18.44 1.97 -17.18
N ALA A 171 -18.66 2.56 -18.36
CA ALA A 171 -18.31 1.90 -19.61
C ALA A 171 -16.81 1.60 -19.61
N ALA A 172 -16.47 0.34 -19.93
CA ALA A 172 -15.10 -0.14 -20.06
C ALA A 172 -14.46 0.34 -21.37
#